data_AF-A0AA36DY87-F1
#
_entry.id   AF-A0AA36DY87-F1
#
_cell.length_a   1.000
_cell.length_b   1.000
_cell.length_c   1.000
_cell.angle_alpha   90.00
_cell.angle_beta   90.00
_cell.angle_gamma   90.00
#
_symmetry.space_group_name_H-M   'P 1'
#
loop_
_entity.id
_entity.type
_entity.pdbx_description
1 polymer ?
#
loop_
_entity_poly.entity_id
_entity_poly.type
_entity_poly.pdbx_seq_one_letter_code
_entity_poly.pdbx_strand_id
1 'polypeptide(L)'
;MATIGKLVCEVEIKSDINLVYEIYKHKQNNCPVISPDKHFIHVETTKNMVEEVVDELHKIVFKVIEGGVLEVYNPLILTVNIEDMGHNKLVIWTMELKKVNVNILDPTPYLDLLCVVVGDMDAYFLKWP
;
A
#
# COMPACT_ATOMS: atom_id res chain seq x y z
N MET A 1 -8.01 -19.08 17.68
CA MET A 1 -7.52 -18.48 16.42
C MET A 1 -7.89 -17.01 16.41
N ALA A 2 -6.96 -16.13 16.05
CA ALA A 2 -7.19 -14.68 16.07
C ALA A 2 -7.88 -14.23 14.78
N THR A 3 -8.91 -13.40 14.90
CA THR A 3 -9.54 -12.73 13.77
C THR A 3 -8.85 -11.41 13.41
N ILE A 4 -8.02 -10.87 14.31
CA ILE A 4 -7.23 -9.67 14.08
C ILE A 4 -5.91 -10.09 13.44
N GLY A 5 -5.55 -9.43 12.33
CA GLY A 5 -4.34 -9.68 11.58
C GLY A 5 -3.57 -8.40 11.31
N LYS A 6 -2.26 -8.51 11.22
CA LYS A 6 -1.35 -7.47 10.75
C LYS A 6 -0.35 -8.12 9.79
N LEU A 7 -0.28 -7.59 8.59
CA LEU A 7 0.67 -8.00 7.57
C LEU A 7 1.57 -6.81 7.24
N VAL A 8 2.84 -7.06 6.95
CA VAL A 8 3.83 -6.04 6.62
C VAL A 8 4.63 -6.51 5.42
N CYS A 9 4.85 -5.63 4.44
CA CYS A 9 5.83 -5.82 3.40
C CYS A 9 6.72 -4.60 3.26
N GLU A 10 7.96 -4.87 2.87
CA GLU A 10 9.02 -3.90 2.75
C GLU A 10 9.62 -4.03 1.35
N VAL A 11 9.75 -2.91 0.65
CA VAL A 11 10.34 -2.87 -0.68
C VAL A 11 11.43 -1.81 -0.70
N GLU A 12 12.64 -2.21 -1.06
CA GLU A 12 13.74 -1.27 -1.28
C GLU A 12 13.54 -0.51 -2.59
N ILE A 13 13.72 0.81 -2.52
CA ILE A 13 13.63 1.72 -3.66
C ILE A 13 14.95 2.45 -3.85
N LYS A 14 15.27 2.80 -5.10
CA LYS A 14 16.46 3.59 -5.44
C LYS A 14 16.09 5.03 -5.81
N SER A 15 14.85 5.29 -6.20
CA SER A 15 14.31 6.62 -6.49
C SER A 15 14.23 7.51 -5.25
N ASP A 16 13.99 8.80 -5.45
CA ASP A 16 13.78 9.76 -4.34
C ASP A 16 12.53 9.39 -3.52
N ILE A 17 12.66 9.33 -2.19
CA ILE A 17 11.55 8.99 -1.27
C ILE A 17 10.40 9.98 -1.38
N ASN A 18 10.69 11.26 -1.64
CA ASN A 18 9.68 12.31 -1.70
C ASN A 18 8.80 12.15 -2.94
N LEU A 19 9.36 11.70 -4.07
CA LEU A 19 8.56 11.43 -5.27
C LEU A 19 7.54 10.33 -5.02
N VAL A 20 7.94 9.25 -4.34
CA VAL A 20 7.04 8.15 -3.97
C VAL A 20 6.01 8.59 -2.93
N TYR A 21 6.44 9.35 -1.92
CA TYR A 21 5.55 9.89 -0.89
C TYR A 21 4.44 10.78 -1.47
N GLU A 22 4.80 11.70 -2.36
CA GLU A 22 3.88 12.63 -3.00
C GLU A 22 2.83 11.93 -3.87
N ILE A 23 3.15 10.78 -4.47
CA ILE A 23 2.16 9.97 -5.19
C ILE A 23 1.08 9.47 -4.24
N TYR A 24 1.46 8.89 -3.11
CA TYR A 24 0.49 8.38 -2.13
C TYR A 24 -0.31 9.49 -1.46
N LYS A 25 0.31 10.66 -1.22
CA LYS A 25 -0.35 11.79 -0.55
C LYS A 25 -1.34 12.53 -1.45
N HIS A 26 -0.99 12.79 -2.71
CA HIS A 26 -1.73 13.72 -3.55
C HIS A 26 -2.15 13.18 -4.92
N LYS A 27 -1.56 12.08 -5.39
CA LYS A 27 -1.72 11.61 -6.78
C LYS A 27 -2.08 10.13 -6.88
N GLN A 28 -2.91 9.63 -5.97
CA GLN A 28 -3.35 8.23 -5.98
C GLN A 28 -3.99 7.82 -7.32
N ASN A 29 -4.70 8.74 -7.97
CA ASN A 29 -5.31 8.51 -9.29
C ASN A 29 -4.27 8.34 -10.43
N ASN A 30 -2.99 8.62 -10.19
CA ASN A 30 -1.92 8.38 -11.16
C ASN A 30 -1.34 6.96 -11.05
N CYS A 31 -1.69 6.20 -10.01
CA CYS A 31 -1.22 4.83 -9.81
C CYS A 31 -1.46 3.93 -11.04
N PRO A 32 -2.63 3.95 -11.72
CA PRO A 32 -2.86 3.15 -12.93
C PRO A 32 -1.94 3.50 -14.11
N VAL A 33 -1.42 4.73 -14.16
CA VAL A 33 -0.44 5.16 -15.18
C VAL A 33 0.96 4.64 -14.85
N ILE A 34 1.30 4.61 -13.55
CA ILE A 34 2.62 4.23 -13.05
C ILE A 34 2.78 2.70 -13.00
N SER A 35 1.74 2.00 -12.56
CA SER A 35 1.64 0.53 -12.53
C SER A 35 0.42 0.11 -13.35
N PRO A 36 0.53 0.02 -14.69
CA PRO A 36 -0.58 -0.40 -15.53
C PRO A 36 -0.96 -1.86 -15.23
N ASP A 37 -2.25 -2.19 -15.42
CA ASP A 37 -3.02 -3.36 -14.93
C ASP A 37 -2.46 -4.79 -15.22
N LYS A 38 -1.22 -4.94 -15.68
CA LYS A 38 -0.60 -6.22 -16.08
C LYS A 38 -0.50 -7.24 -14.94
N HIS A 39 -0.68 -6.83 -13.68
CA HIS A 39 -0.61 -7.68 -12.50
C HIS A 39 -1.98 -8.01 -11.88
N PHE A 40 -3.08 -7.44 -12.40
CA PHE A 40 -4.40 -7.53 -11.79
C PHE A 40 -5.27 -8.55 -12.53
N ILE A 41 -5.30 -9.79 -12.04
CA ILE A 41 -6.21 -10.83 -12.58
C ILE A 41 -7.67 -10.54 -12.17
N HIS A 42 -7.87 -9.71 -11.13
CA HIS A 42 -9.16 -9.16 -10.72
C HIS A 42 -8.95 -7.72 -10.20
N VAL A 43 -9.43 -6.72 -10.94
CA VAL A 43 -9.41 -5.33 -10.46
C VAL A 43 -10.60 -5.13 -9.53
N GLU A 44 -10.35 -5.15 -8.23
CA GLU A 44 -11.32 -4.72 -7.23
C GLU A 44 -11.12 -3.24 -6.94
N THR A 45 -12.17 -2.44 -7.12
CA THR A 45 -12.12 -1.01 -6.76
C THR A 45 -12.47 -0.84 -5.29
N THR A 46 -11.58 -0.17 -4.56
CA THR A 46 -11.81 0.23 -3.18
C THR A 46 -11.83 1.74 -3.06
N LYS A 47 -12.62 2.26 -2.11
CA LYS A 47 -12.60 3.66 -1.72
C LYS A 47 -11.98 3.77 -0.35
N ASN A 48 -10.98 4.63 -0.26
CA ASN A 48 -10.22 4.84 0.96
C ASN A 48 -10.40 6.29 1.45
N MET A 49 -10.35 6.47 2.75
CA MET A 49 -10.24 7.77 3.41
C MET A 49 -8.86 7.89 4.05
N VAL A 50 -8.24 9.06 3.94
CA VAL A 50 -7.01 9.37 4.67
C VAL A 50 -7.38 9.62 6.13
N GLU A 51 -6.90 8.78 7.04
CA GLU A 51 -7.11 8.96 8.49
C GLU A 51 -6.00 9.78 9.13
N GLU A 52 -4.76 9.62 8.67
CA GLU A 52 -3.59 10.29 9.24
C GLU A 52 -2.55 10.59 8.16
N VAL A 53 -1.90 11.74 8.26
CA VAL A 53 -0.71 12.11 7.47
C VAL A 53 0.32 12.65 8.46
N VAL A 54 1.52 12.08 8.46
CA VAL A 54 2.65 12.55 9.27
C VAL A 54 3.83 12.79 8.34
N ASP A 55 3.95 14.03 7.88
CA ASP A 55 4.96 14.44 6.89
C ASP A 55 6.39 14.22 7.40
N GLU A 56 6.64 14.46 8.69
CA GLU A 56 7.95 14.28 9.33
C GLU A 56 8.44 12.83 9.30
N LEU A 57 7.53 11.87 9.19
CA LEU A 57 7.82 10.44 9.16
C LEU A 57 7.56 9.81 7.78
N HIS A 58 7.24 10.62 6.77
CA HIS A 58 6.77 10.12 5.46
C HIS A 58 5.71 9.02 5.58
N LYS A 59 4.77 9.21 6.53
CA LYS A 59 3.74 8.23 6.88
C LYS A 59 2.37 8.71 6.45
N ILE A 60 1.56 7.78 5.93
CA ILE A 60 0.15 8.00 5.62
C ILE A 60 -0.66 6.77 6.07
N VAL A 61 -1.78 7.01 6.74
CA VAL A 61 -2.73 5.96 7.13
C VAL A 61 -4.02 6.13 6.33
N PHE A 62 -4.40 5.07 5.64
CA PHE A 62 -5.63 4.95 4.88
C PHE A 62 -6.57 3.96 5.56
N LYS A 63 -7.86 4.28 5.56
CA LYS A 63 -8.91 3.35 5.94
C LYS A 63 -9.79 3.06 4.74
N VAL A 64 -9.97 1.78 4.45
CA VAL A 64 -10.91 1.35 3.43
C VAL A 64 -12.33 1.54 3.96
N ILE A 65 -13.13 2.32 3.22
CA ILE A 65 -14.52 2.67 3.62
C ILE A 65 -15.57 2.08 2.69
N GLU A 66 -15.23 1.74 1.44
CA GLU A 66 -16.11 1.05 0.49
C GLU A 66 -15.29 0.05 -0.36
N GLY A 67 -15.88 -1.08 -0.74
CA GLY A 67 -15.24 -2.14 -1.54
C GLY A 67 -15.63 -3.54 -1.05
N GLY A 68 -15.62 -4.56 -1.93
CA GLY A 68 -16.00 -5.94 -1.59
C GLY A 68 -15.04 -6.59 -0.59
N VAL A 69 -13.78 -6.16 -0.53
CA VAL A 69 -12.78 -6.56 0.46
C VAL A 69 -13.28 -6.41 1.90
N LEU A 70 -14.16 -5.44 2.17
CA LEU A 70 -14.75 -5.20 3.49
C LEU A 70 -15.76 -6.26 3.92
N GLU A 71 -16.25 -7.10 3.02
CA GLU A 71 -17.10 -8.26 3.36
C GLU A 71 -16.28 -9.37 4.05
N VAL A 72 -14.96 -9.37 3.84
CA VAL A 72 -14.04 -10.38 4.33
C VAL A 72 -13.13 -9.84 5.44
N TYR A 73 -12.73 -8.56 5.31
CA TYR A 73 -11.80 -7.88 6.20
C TYR A 73 -12.36 -6.51 6.63
N ASN A 74 -12.89 -6.39 7.86
CA ASN A 74 -13.44 -5.13 8.37
C ASN A 74 -13.22 -4.96 9.89
N PRO A 75 -12.49 -3.93 10.34
CA PRO A 75 -11.88 -2.87 9.53
C PRO A 75 -10.71 -3.38 8.68
N LEU A 76 -10.36 -2.62 7.64
CA LEU A 76 -9.13 -2.76 6.86
C LEU A 76 -8.43 -1.40 6.80
N ILE A 77 -7.23 -1.34 7.37
CA ILE A 77 -6.41 -0.13 7.51
C ILE A 77 -5.08 -0.41 6.80
N LEU A 78 -4.67 0.49 5.93
CA LEU A 78 -3.44 0.42 5.17
C LEU A 78 -2.56 1.60 5.57
N THR A 79 -1.38 1.33 6.12
CA THR A 79 -0.38 2.35 6.43
C THR A 79 0.78 2.21 5.46
N VAL A 80 1.16 3.31 4.81
CA VAL A 80 2.43 3.43 4.09
C VAL A 80 3.37 4.28 4.92
N ASN A 81 4.60 3.84 5.05
CA ASN A 81 5.69 4.53 5.71
C ASN A 81 6.92 4.44 4.81
N ILE A 82 7.66 5.54 4.62
CA ILE A 82 8.84 5.55 3.76
C ILE A 82 10.05 5.97 4.57
N GLU A 83 10.98 5.06 4.76
CA GLU A 83 12.15 5.27 5.61
C GLU A 83 13.42 5.42 4.77
N ASP A 84 14.21 6.44 5.08
CA ASP A 84 15.58 6.57 4.58
C ASP A 84 16.55 6.13 5.69
N MET A 85 17.11 4.93 5.55
CA MET A 85 18.10 4.39 6.49
C MET A 85 19.55 4.69 6.06
N GLY A 86 19.72 5.70 5.20
CA GLY A 86 21.00 6.21 4.71
C GLY A 86 21.64 5.37 3.60
N HIS A 87 21.71 4.05 3.77
CA HIS A 87 22.27 3.14 2.76
C HIS A 87 21.20 2.55 1.84
N ASN A 88 19.97 2.45 2.34
CA ASN A 88 18.80 2.01 1.59
C ASN A 88 17.58 2.87 1.97
N LYS A 89 16.63 2.93 1.03
CA LYS A 89 15.34 3.58 1.20
C LYS A 89 14.28 2.50 1.10
N LEU A 90 13.40 2.42 2.09
CA LEU A 90 12.37 1.38 2.18
C LEU A 90 10.99 2.01 2.12
N VAL A 91 10.12 1.47 1.28
CA VAL A 91 8.68 1.69 1.39
C VAL A 91 8.10 0.51 2.15
N ILE A 92 7.43 0.80 3.26
CA ILE A 92 6.87 -0.17 4.18
C ILE A 92 5.35 -0.04 4.12
N TRP A 93 4.69 -1.08 3.61
CA TRP A 93 3.24 -1.19 3.67
C TRP A 93 2.84 -2.09 4.83
N THR A 94 1.97 -1.57 5.68
CA THR A 94 1.35 -2.30 6.79
C THR A 94 -0.15 -2.40 6.55
N MET A 95 -0.68 -3.62 6.59
CA MET A 95 -2.10 -3.90 6.46
C MET A 95 -2.62 -4.47 7.78
N GLU A 96 -3.45 -3.69 8.47
CA GLU A 96 -4.12 -4.07 9.71
C GLU A 96 -5.59 -4.36 9.43
N LEU A 97 -6.06 -5.51 9.91
CA LEU A 97 -7.37 -6.00 9.53
C LEU A 97 -8.05 -6.82 10.60
N LYS A 98 -9.36 -6.98 10.43
CA LYS A 98 -10.14 -7.99 11.15
C LYS A 98 -10.90 -8.87 10.17
N LYS A 99 -10.57 -10.16 10.15
CA LYS A 99 -11.30 -11.21 9.44
C LYS A 99 -12.71 -11.35 10.02
N VAL A 100 -13.70 -11.53 9.17
CA VAL A 100 -15.08 -11.78 9.62
C VAL A 100 -15.25 -13.10 10.37
N ASN A 101 -14.39 -14.09 10.10
CA ASN A 101 -14.29 -15.33 10.89
C ASN A 101 -12.89 -15.98 10.73
N VAL A 102 -12.63 -17.04 11.51
CA VAL A 102 -11.31 -17.69 11.60
C VAL A 102 -10.92 -18.54 10.37
N ASN A 103 -11.86 -18.84 9.47
CA ASN A 103 -11.62 -19.65 8.27
C ASN A 103 -11.12 -18.81 7.09
N ILE A 104 -11.14 -17.49 7.22
CA ILE A 104 -10.64 -16.55 6.21
C ILE A 104 -9.11 -16.59 6.19
N LEU A 105 -8.54 -16.75 5.00
CA LEU A 105 -7.10 -16.71 4.78
C LEU A 105 -6.54 -15.31 4.98
N ASP A 106 -5.24 -15.21 5.22
CA ASP A 106 -4.57 -13.92 5.23
C ASP A 106 -4.57 -13.29 3.83
N PRO A 107 -4.74 -11.97 3.70
CA PRO A 107 -4.80 -11.28 2.41
C PRO A 107 -3.41 -11.07 1.79
N THR A 108 -2.54 -12.06 1.84
CA THR A 108 -1.19 -12.00 1.24
C THR A 108 -1.19 -11.53 -0.22
N PRO A 109 -2.13 -11.93 -1.09
CA PRO A 109 -2.18 -11.42 -2.46
C PRO A 109 -2.34 -9.90 -2.58
N TYR A 110 -3.05 -9.25 -1.64
CA TYR A 110 -3.17 -7.79 -1.63
C TYR A 110 -1.87 -7.12 -1.19
N LEU A 111 -1.14 -7.74 -0.27
CA LEU A 111 0.17 -7.25 0.17
C LEU A 111 1.23 -7.38 -0.94
N ASP A 112 1.23 -8.51 -1.65
CA ASP A 112 2.10 -8.73 -2.81
C ASP A 112 1.83 -7.72 -3.92
N LEU A 113 0.55 -7.37 -4.14
CA LEU A 113 0.16 -6.34 -5.08
C LEU A 113 0.73 -4.96 -4.69
N LEU A 114 0.66 -4.59 -3.41
CA LEU A 114 1.27 -3.34 -2.93
C LEU A 114 2.79 -3.33 -3.16
N CYS A 115 3.47 -4.46 -3.00
CA CYS A 115 4.90 -4.58 -3.33
C CYS A 115 5.18 -4.32 -4.81
N VAL A 116 4.39 -4.94 -5.69
CA VAL A 116 4.52 -4.78 -7.14
C VAL A 116 4.33 -3.32 -7.54
N VAL A 117 3.30 -2.65 -7.00
CA VAL A 117 3.04 -1.23 -7.24
C VAL A 117 4.23 -0.36 -6.83
N VAL A 118 4.85 -0.62 -5.67
CA VAL A 118 6.06 0.11 -5.26
C VAL A 118 7.22 -0.13 -6.24
N GLY A 119 7.45 -1.38 -6.65
CA GLY A 119 8.50 -1.70 -7.62
C GLY A 119 8.30 -1.00 -8.97
N ASP A 120 7.05 -0.93 -9.45
CA ASP A 120 6.69 -0.20 -10.67
C ASP A 120 6.91 1.32 -10.50
N MET A 121 6.56 1.88 -9.33
CA MET A 121 6.83 3.30 -9.00
C MET A 121 8.33 3.61 -9.00
N ASP A 122 9.15 2.80 -8.35
CA ASP A 122 10.61 2.97 -8.33
C ASP A 122 11.17 2.93 -9.76
N ALA A 123 10.80 1.91 -10.54
CA ALA A 123 11.24 1.77 -11.92
C ALA A 123 10.77 2.93 -12.81
N TYR A 124 9.58 3.49 -12.57
CA TYR A 124 9.07 4.65 -13.27
C TYR A 124 9.90 5.90 -12.98
N PHE A 125 10.16 6.19 -11.70
CA PHE A 125 10.92 7.37 -11.29
C PHE A 125 12.40 7.28 -11.64
N LEU A 126 12.99 6.09 -11.74
CA LEU A 126 14.37 5.91 -12.20
C LEU A 126 14.54 6.13 -13.72
N LYS A 127 13.47 6.00 -14.50
CA LYS A 127 13.49 6.23 -15.96
C LYS A 127 13.19 7.68 -16.32
N TRP A 128 12.59 8.44 -15.41
CA TRP A 128 12.27 9.84 -15.63
C TRP A 128 13.48 10.70 -15.25
N PRO A 129 14.01 11.55 -16.16
CA PRO A 129 15.19 12.39 -15.91
C PRO A 129 14.92 13.52 -14.91
#